data_AF-A0AAJ1R8H6-F1
#
_entry.id   AF-A0AAJ1R8H6-F1
#
_cell.length_a   1.000
_cell.length_b   1.000
_cell.length_c   1.000
_cell.angle_alpha   90.00
_cell.angle_beta   90.00
_cell.angle_gamma   90.00
#
_symmetry.space_group_name_H-M   'P 1'
#
loop_
_entity.id
_entity.type
_entity.pdbx_description
1 polymer ?
#
loop_
_entity_poly.entity_id
_entity_poly.type
_entity_poly.pdbx_seq_one_letter_code
_entity_poly.pdbx_strand_id
1 'polypeptide(L)'
;TSVLEYGNTTPTMIDNLQYIYASGNTSNRLTSINDYAQNATGYEGGGQTIGYDVNGNMISMPDKGISVIKYNHLNLPHHLEYSRDGIEMVKLDTKYRADGTKLRKVNTTT
;
A
#
# COMPACT_ATOMS: atom_id res chain seq x y z
N THR A 1 -0.85 0.10 18.75
CA THR A 1 -0.56 0.27 20.18
C THR A 1 0.22 1.56 20.32
N SER A 2 -0.26 2.54 21.10
CA SER A 2 0.45 3.79 21.30
C SER A 2 1.86 3.52 21.85
N VAL A 3 2.88 4.06 21.19
CA VAL A 3 4.25 4.05 21.70
C VAL A 3 4.33 5.14 22.76
N LEU A 4 4.68 4.78 23.99
CA LEU A 4 4.86 5.75 25.08
C LEU A 4 6.15 6.54 24.81
N GLU A 5 5.99 7.79 24.42
CA GLU A 5 7.09 8.77 24.42
C GLU A 5 7.38 9.12 25.89
N TYR A 6 8.63 8.91 26.32
CA TYR A 6 9.04 9.00 27.73
C TYR A 6 8.58 10.32 28.37
N GLY A 7 7.52 10.27 29.18
CA GLY A 7 7.02 11.39 29.98
C GLY A 7 5.72 12.05 29.51
N ASN A 8 5.14 11.67 28.36
CA ASN A 8 3.85 12.21 27.91
C ASN A 8 2.74 11.15 28.01
N THR A 9 1.90 11.24 29.04
CA THR A 9 0.72 10.37 29.23
C THR A 9 -0.55 10.91 28.58
N THR A 10 -0.44 12.02 27.84
CA THR A 10 -1.59 12.61 27.14
C THR A 10 -1.85 11.80 25.87
N PRO A 11 -3.04 11.20 25.71
CA PRO A 11 -3.37 10.51 24.47
C PRO A 11 -3.40 11.50 23.31
N THR A 12 -2.65 11.20 22.25
CA THR A 12 -2.66 11.94 20.99
C THR A 12 -3.46 11.17 19.95
N MET A 13 -4.09 11.88 19.01
CA MET A 13 -4.72 11.24 17.85
C MET A 13 -3.62 10.64 16.97
N ILE A 14 -3.74 9.36 16.66
CA ILE A 14 -2.78 8.65 15.81
C ILE A 14 -3.11 8.88 14.34
N ASP A 15 -4.39 8.77 13.96
CA ASP A 15 -4.84 8.90 12.59
C ASP A 15 -6.08 9.78 12.49
N ASN A 16 -6.20 10.55 11.40
CA ASN A 16 -7.39 11.26 10.97
C ASN A 16 -7.53 11.11 9.45
N LEU A 17 -7.95 9.92 9.05
CA LEU A 17 -7.91 9.49 7.66
C LEU A 17 -9.11 9.99 6.86
N GLN A 18 -8.82 10.62 5.72
CA GLN A 18 -9.78 10.88 4.66
C GLN A 18 -9.48 9.97 3.47
N TYR A 19 -10.48 9.19 3.07
CA TYR A 19 -10.45 8.35 1.88
C TYR A 19 -11.11 9.10 0.73
N ILE A 20 -10.39 9.26 -0.37
CA ILE A 20 -10.90 9.91 -1.58
C ILE A 20 -11.14 8.82 -2.62
N TYR A 21 -12.37 8.72 -3.11
CA TYR A 21 -12.75 7.80 -4.17
C TYR A 21 -12.95 8.52 -5.50
N ALA A 22 -12.73 7.77 -6.58
CA ALA A 22 -12.93 8.24 -7.94
C ALA A 22 -14.37 8.72 -8.19
N SER A 23 -14.56 9.45 -9.30
CA SER A 23 -15.86 10.01 -9.70
C SER A 23 -16.49 10.90 -8.62
N GLY A 24 -15.69 11.71 -7.93
CA GLY A 24 -16.19 12.62 -6.89
C GLY A 24 -16.80 11.90 -5.70
N ASN A 25 -16.16 10.83 -5.24
CA ASN A 25 -16.61 9.98 -4.14
C ASN A 25 -17.85 9.11 -4.38
N THR A 26 -18.28 8.93 -5.64
CA THR A 26 -19.43 8.05 -5.97
C THR A 26 -19.02 6.69 -6.53
N SER A 27 -17.72 6.44 -6.69
CA SER A 27 -17.17 5.14 -7.11
C SER A 27 -16.74 4.29 -5.90
N ASN A 28 -16.44 3.02 -6.15
CA ASN A 28 -15.79 2.11 -5.21
C ASN A 28 -14.25 2.04 -5.39
N ARG A 29 -13.69 2.83 -6.31
CA ARG A 29 -12.23 2.90 -6.53
C ARG A 29 -11.62 4.02 -5.69
N LEU A 30 -10.85 3.65 -4.67
CA LEU A 30 -10.05 4.58 -3.87
C LEU A 30 -8.95 5.21 -4.74
N THR A 31 -8.69 6.51 -4.62
CA THR A 31 -7.65 7.20 -5.41
C THR A 31 -6.51 7.70 -4.54
N SER A 32 -6.78 8.07 -3.28
CA SER A 32 -5.77 8.51 -2.32
C SER A 32 -6.31 8.47 -0.90
N ILE A 33 -5.40 8.48 0.08
CA ILE A 33 -5.70 8.60 1.50
C ILE A 33 -4.95 9.82 2.01
N ASN A 34 -5.62 10.74 2.70
CA ASN A 34 -4.96 11.81 3.44
C ASN A 34 -5.01 11.49 4.93
N ASP A 35 -3.95 11.76 5.67
CA ASP A 35 -3.97 11.76 7.13
C ASP A 35 -3.75 13.17 7.67
N TYR A 36 -4.73 13.66 8.43
CA TYR A 36 -4.71 14.98 9.03
C TYR A 36 -4.26 14.97 10.51
N ALA A 37 -3.90 13.82 11.08
CA ALA A 37 -3.45 13.73 12.48
C ALA A 37 -2.05 14.28 12.70
N GLN A 38 -1.24 14.39 11.63
CA GLN A 38 0.16 14.83 11.68
C GLN A 38 1.01 14.03 12.69
N ASN A 39 0.66 12.76 12.91
CA ASN A 39 1.36 11.87 13.82
C ASN A 39 2.16 10.84 13.02
N ALA A 40 3.48 10.88 13.13
CA ALA A 40 4.37 10.00 12.36
C ALA A 40 4.24 8.50 12.72
N THR A 41 3.52 8.17 13.81
CA THR A 41 3.21 6.77 14.19
C THR A 41 1.93 6.24 13.55
N GLY A 42 1.16 7.11 12.87
CA GLY A 42 -0.06 6.78 12.13
C GLY A 42 0.21 6.38 10.69
N TYR A 43 -0.69 6.76 9.78
CA TYR A 43 -0.58 6.43 8.37
C TYR A 43 0.68 7.02 7.74
N GLU A 44 1.51 6.13 7.20
CA GLU A 44 2.69 6.48 6.42
C GLU A 44 2.30 7.26 5.15
N GLY A 45 2.73 8.52 5.07
CA GLY A 45 2.54 9.36 3.89
C GLY A 45 1.19 10.07 3.85
N GLY A 46 0.60 10.13 2.66
CA GLY A 46 -0.70 10.76 2.41
C GLY A 46 -0.74 11.55 1.11
N GLY A 47 -1.91 11.55 0.48
CA GLY A 47 -2.22 12.29 -0.73
C GLY A 47 -1.66 11.68 -2.01
N GLN A 48 -0.93 10.56 -1.94
CA GLN A 48 -0.38 9.94 -3.13
C GLN A 48 -1.45 9.19 -3.93
N THR A 49 -1.31 9.22 -5.24
CA THR A 49 -2.26 8.57 -6.14
C THR A 49 -2.04 7.06 -6.16
N ILE A 50 -3.10 6.32 -5.88
CA ILE A 50 -3.18 4.87 -6.03
C ILE A 50 -3.50 4.56 -7.49
N GLY A 51 -2.61 3.82 -8.15
CA GLY A 51 -2.77 3.45 -9.55
C GLY A 51 -3.65 2.21 -9.70
N TYR A 52 -4.42 2.15 -10.79
CA TYR A 52 -5.21 0.97 -11.15
C TYR A 52 -5.10 0.64 -12.64
N ASP A 53 -5.18 -0.64 -12.97
CA ASP A 53 -5.39 -1.09 -14.35
C ASP A 53 -6.88 -0.99 -14.76
N VAL A 54 -7.16 -1.36 -16.02
CA VAL A 54 -8.51 -1.33 -16.60
C VAL A 54 -9.46 -2.34 -15.95
N ASN A 55 -8.94 -3.43 -15.38
CA ASN A 55 -9.71 -4.45 -14.68
C ASN A 55 -10.00 -4.07 -13.22
N GLY A 56 -9.41 -2.96 -12.74
CA GLY A 56 -9.58 -2.49 -11.37
C GLY A 56 -8.62 -3.09 -10.37
N ASN A 57 -7.54 -3.75 -10.82
CA ASN A 57 -6.46 -4.12 -9.93
C ASN A 57 -5.56 -2.93 -9.65
N MET A 58 -5.06 -2.83 -8.42
CA MET A 58 -4.10 -1.81 -8.04
C MET A 58 -2.74 -2.08 -8.71
N ILE A 59 -2.13 -1.09 -9.35
CA ILE A 59 -0.79 -1.22 -9.97
C ILE A 59 0.31 -0.45 -9.22
N SER A 60 -0.06 0.42 -8.29
CA SER A 60 0.87 1.14 -7.41
C SER A 60 0.15 1.67 -6.16
N MET A 61 0.89 1.82 -5.06
CA MET A 61 0.44 2.46 -3.83
C MET A 61 1.63 3.16 -3.16
N PRO A 62 1.98 4.38 -3.60
CA PRO A 62 3.23 5.03 -3.19
C PRO A 62 3.33 5.31 -1.69
N ASP A 63 2.21 5.60 -1.01
CA ASP A 63 2.16 5.77 0.45
C ASP A 63 2.65 4.52 1.20
N LYS A 64 2.57 3.34 0.58
CA LYS A 64 3.08 2.06 1.11
C LYS A 64 4.44 1.67 0.53
N GLY A 65 5.12 2.59 -0.14
CA GLY A 65 6.35 2.34 -0.86
C GLY A 65 6.19 1.41 -2.08
N ILE A 66 4.97 1.03 -2.47
CA ILE A 66 4.71 0.10 -3.57
C ILE A 66 4.71 0.89 -4.89
N SER A 67 5.75 0.69 -5.70
CA SER A 67 5.90 1.37 -6.99
C SER A 67 5.26 0.60 -8.14
N VAL A 68 5.23 -0.74 -8.07
CA VAL A 68 4.77 -1.60 -9.17
C VAL A 68 4.06 -2.83 -8.63
N ILE A 69 2.87 -3.12 -9.16
CA ILE A 69 2.19 -4.42 -9.05
C ILE A 69 1.86 -4.90 -10.47
N LYS A 70 2.25 -6.14 -10.82
CA LYS A 70 1.88 -6.78 -12.08
C LYS A 70 1.07 -8.05 -11.83
N TYR A 71 0.09 -8.27 -12.70
CA TYR A 71 -0.84 -9.38 -12.62
C TYR A 71 -0.58 -10.38 -13.76
N ASN A 72 -0.86 -11.66 -13.49
CA ASN A 72 -0.85 -12.68 -14.52
C ASN A 72 -2.24 -12.80 -15.20
N HIS A 73 -2.38 -13.73 -16.14
CA HIS A 73 -3.66 -13.96 -16.86
C HIS A 73 -4.83 -14.41 -15.98
N LEU A 74 -4.58 -14.86 -14.75
CA LEU A 74 -5.61 -15.21 -13.76
C LEU A 74 -5.95 -14.01 -12.85
N ASN A 75 -5.43 -12.82 -13.16
CA ASN A 75 -5.60 -11.62 -12.37
C ASN A 75 -4.97 -11.73 -10.96
N LEU A 76 -3.94 -12.57 -10.80
CA LEU A 76 -3.21 -12.74 -9.54
C LEU A 76 -1.90 -11.93 -9.57
N PRO A 77 -1.53 -11.23 -8.47
CA PRO A 77 -0.31 -10.44 -8.41
C PRO A 77 0.90 -11.36 -8.43
N HIS A 78 1.70 -11.31 -9.50
CA HIS A 78 2.85 -12.19 -9.67
C HIS A 78 4.20 -11.46 -9.53
N HIS A 79 4.20 -10.13 -9.58
CA HIS A 79 5.39 -9.32 -9.41
C HIS A 79 5.03 -8.03 -8.67
N LEU A 80 5.86 -7.68 -7.67
CA LEU A 80 5.72 -6.48 -6.84
C LEU A 80 7.09 -5.84 -6.69
N GLU A 81 7.20 -4.52 -6.88
CA GLU A 81 8.37 -3.74 -6.48
C GLU A 81 7.94 -2.73 -5.41
N TYR A 82 8.67 -2.69 -4.29
CA TYR A 82 8.40 -1.76 -3.21
C TYR A 82 9.67 -1.36 -2.47
N SER A 83 9.66 -0.15 -1.91
CA SER A 83 10.68 0.30 -0.97
C SER A 83 10.25 -0.03 0.46
N ARG A 84 11.05 -0.79 1.19
CA ARG A 84 10.88 -0.97 2.64
C ARG A 84 11.58 0.19 3.34
N ASP A 85 10.80 0.91 4.14
CA ASP A 85 11.24 2.04 4.97
C ASP A 85 11.95 3.17 4.18
N GLY A 86 11.74 3.25 2.86
CA GLY A 86 12.41 4.22 1.99
C GLY A 86 13.89 3.91 1.71
N ILE A 87 14.42 2.79 2.21
CA ILE A 87 15.86 2.51 2.25
C ILE A 87 16.22 1.24 1.46
N GLU A 88 15.35 0.22 1.47
CA GLU A 88 15.63 -1.09 0.88
C GLU A 88 14.67 -1.34 -0.29
N MET A 89 15.18 -1.56 -1.50
CA MET A 89 14.33 -1.89 -2.64
C MET A 89 14.11 -3.41 -2.68
N VAL A 90 12.86 -3.82 -2.59
CA VAL A 90 12.47 -5.23 -2.60
C VAL A 90 11.67 -5.54 -3.85
N LYS A 91 12.11 -6.57 -4.57
CA LYS A 91 11.35 -7.24 -5.63
C LYS A 91 10.76 -8.52 -5.08
N LEU A 92 9.47 -8.73 -5.32
CA LEU A 92 8.74 -9.90 -4.90
C LEU A 92 8.11 -10.57 -6.13
N ASP A 93 8.58 -11.77 -6.44
CA ASP A 93 8.02 -12.63 -7.49
C ASP A 93 7.24 -13.80 -6.91
N THR A 94 6.03 -14.01 -7.40
CA THR A 94 5.14 -15.10 -6.97
C THR A 94 4.77 -15.99 -8.16
N LYS A 95 4.91 -17.31 -7.99
CA LYS A 95 4.47 -18.31 -8.98
C LYS A 95 3.20 -19.00 -8.51
N TYR A 96 2.29 -19.22 -9.44
CA TYR A 96 1.00 -19.85 -9.22
C TYR A 96 0.84 -21.06 -10.14
N ARG A 97 0.04 -22.04 -9.70
CA ARG A 97 -0.54 -23.06 -10.58
C ARG A 97 -1.61 -22.43 -11.48
N ALA A 98 -2.03 -23.17 -12.51
CA ALA A 98 -3.13 -22.78 -13.38
C ALA A 98 -4.49 -22.71 -12.64
N ASP A 99 -4.64 -23.41 -11.52
CA ASP A 99 -5.81 -23.34 -10.63
C ASP A 99 -5.78 -22.12 -9.67
N GLY A 100 -4.73 -21.30 -9.73
CA GLY A 100 -4.55 -20.13 -8.87
C GLY A 100 -3.85 -20.41 -7.53
N THR A 101 -3.50 -21.65 -7.22
CA THR A 101 -2.76 -21.98 -5.99
C THR A 101 -1.36 -21.39 -6.03
N LYS A 102 -0.98 -20.65 -4.99
CA LYS A 102 0.38 -20.11 -4.83
C LYS A 102 1.38 -21.24 -4.58
N LEU A 103 2.40 -21.34 -5.42
CA LEU A 103 3.46 -22.35 -5.30
C LEU A 103 4.73 -21.81 -4.64
N ARG A 104 5.10 -20.57 -4.98
CA ARG A 104 6.38 -20.01 -4.56
C ARG A 104 6.30 -18.52 -4.44
N LYS A 105 6.98 -17.99 -3.44
CA LYS A 105 7.23 -16.57 -3.20
C LYS A 105 8.74 -16.38 -3.11
N VAL A 106 9.31 -15.42 -3.85
CA VAL A 106 10.74 -15.08 -3.79
C VAL A 106 10.87 -13.59 -3.58
N ASN A 107 11.62 -13.19 -2.55
CA ASN A 107 12.00 -11.81 -2.31
C ASN A 107 13.46 -11.62 -2.71
N THR A 108 13.76 -10.55 -3.44
CA THR A 108 15.12 -10.12 -3.77
C THR A 108 15.27 -8.67 -3.36
N THR A 109 16.16 -8.44 -2.41
CA THR A 109 16.57 -7.09 -1.98
C THR A 109 17.72 -6.61 -2.87
N THR A 110 17.75 -5.32 -3.20
CA THR A 110 18.92 -4.63 -3.74
C THR A 110 19.24 -3.39 -2.89
#